data_AF-A0A3L7PG79-F1
#
_entry.id   AF-A0A3L7PG79-F1
#
_cell.length_a   1.000
_cell.length_b   1.000
_cell.length_c   1.000
_cell.angle_alpha   90.00
_cell.angle_beta   90.00
_cell.angle_gamma   90.00
#
_symmetry.space_group_name_H-M   'P 1'
#
loop_
_entity.id
_entity.type
_entity.pdbx_description
1 polymer ?
#
loop_
_entity_poly.entity_id
_entity_poly.type
_entity_poly.pdbx_seq_one_letter_code
_entity_poly.pdbx_strand_id
1 'polypeptide(L)'
;MALRLTEYVLAGELFNTKRNSVHGYIWLRDCDRPIMFQLTGNCLSDLAGHHLRFEARPNPMIEQGALTEEEIDERRIAWMQIGVPGEMTAAKQVRAFDCSIDEFLRRSKLDEQPPTEWRRMLCLEWYGQNGRVVIELVDPLIEIDPDESGPTTLGFFASEQTGGNETTLNEDDLNEGLDLEFSDDVPWPDDEANEFDDDSEDGAILAFEPMPDESDDDPYGLFPKDLEASLETSSSDQPWSDGPDPETLALWERLDALEDHSQDVPLCTLFDPPLKVPPPESLNDEQVVQALNSILMELALHNVALHMCEHFTPRSAYELLVNDILRNEETHPELPHSDMTQNFDTSSYCPECDAEFERRYAERKAQNDSTNGDTLGDFDPDGDVPF
;
A
#
# COMPACT_ATOMS: atom_id res chain seq x y z
N MET A 1 12.80 13.58 15.93
CA MET A 1 11.49 14.13 16.34
C MET A 1 10.44 13.16 15.84
N ALA A 2 9.33 12.94 16.54
CA ALA A 2 8.32 11.96 16.13
C ALA A 2 7.07 12.69 15.61
N LEU A 3 6.56 12.29 14.45
CA LEU A 3 5.29 12.76 13.91
C LEU A 3 4.16 12.05 14.66
N ARG A 4 3.37 12.81 15.42
CA ARG A 4 2.23 12.28 16.18
C ARG A 4 0.95 12.63 15.45
N LEU A 5 0.21 11.61 15.02
CA LEU A 5 -1.03 11.79 14.25
C LEU A 5 -2.29 11.50 15.08
N THR A 6 -2.16 11.02 16.32
CA THR A 6 -3.25 10.57 17.20
C THR A 6 -4.49 11.47 17.21
N GLU A 7 -4.31 12.79 17.27
CA GLU A 7 -5.42 13.74 17.43
C GLU A 7 -6.25 13.90 16.14
N TYR A 8 -5.65 13.59 15.00
CA TYR A 8 -6.22 13.80 13.67
C TYR A 8 -6.85 12.53 13.09
N VAL A 9 -6.61 11.35 13.67
CA VAL A 9 -7.13 10.08 13.14
C VAL A 9 -8.62 9.92 13.43
N LEU A 10 -9.38 9.55 12.40
CA LEU A 10 -10.79 9.15 12.48
C LEU A 10 -10.95 7.63 12.48
N ALA A 11 -10.34 6.97 11.50
CA ALA A 11 -10.46 5.54 11.29
C ALA A 11 -9.27 5.03 10.48
N GLY A 12 -9.14 3.73 10.35
CA GLY A 12 -8.17 3.13 9.45
C GLY A 12 -8.32 1.63 9.36
N GLU A 13 -7.58 1.06 8.41
CA GLU A 13 -7.42 -0.37 8.24
C GLU A 13 -5.94 -0.73 8.21
N LEU A 14 -5.63 -1.89 8.79
CA LEU A 14 -4.29 -2.46 8.82
C LEU A 14 -4.38 -3.94 8.46
N PHE A 15 -3.56 -4.34 7.50
CA PHE A 15 -3.42 -5.71 7.01
C PHE A 15 -2.02 -6.20 7.36
N ASN A 16 -1.91 -7.21 8.20
CA ASN A 16 -0.68 -7.99 8.39
C ASN A 16 -0.95 -9.49 8.19
N THR A 17 -1.76 -9.80 7.17
CA THR A 17 -2.16 -11.17 6.79
C THR A 17 -1.02 -11.95 6.14
N LYS A 18 -0.10 -11.23 5.48
CA LYS A 18 1.08 -11.78 4.83
C LYS A 18 2.33 -11.57 5.66
N ARG A 19 3.22 -12.56 5.66
CA ARG A 19 4.49 -12.45 6.37
C ARG A 19 5.36 -11.37 5.74
N ASN A 20 5.99 -10.57 6.58
CA ASN A 20 6.91 -9.48 6.23
C ASN A 20 6.24 -8.29 5.50
N SER A 21 4.91 -8.22 5.46
CA SER A 21 4.17 -7.12 4.85
C SER A 21 3.10 -6.59 5.79
N VAL A 22 3.19 -5.30 6.12
CA VAL A 22 2.15 -4.54 6.82
C VAL A 22 1.70 -3.44 5.89
N HIS A 23 0.45 -3.43 5.46
CA HIS A 23 -0.08 -2.38 4.61
C HIS A 23 -1.48 -1.94 5.08
N GLY A 24 -1.93 -0.78 4.63
CA GLY A 24 -3.23 -0.27 5.04
C GLY A 24 -3.38 1.21 4.79
N TYR A 25 -4.38 1.80 5.44
CA TYR A 25 -4.71 3.20 5.27
C TYR A 25 -5.27 3.82 6.56
N ILE A 26 -5.07 5.13 6.69
CA ILE A 26 -5.53 5.92 7.84
C ILE A 26 -6.28 7.14 7.32
N TRP A 27 -7.51 7.32 7.79
CA TRP A 27 -8.32 8.50 7.55
C TRP A 27 -8.03 9.57 8.59
N LEU A 28 -7.65 10.75 8.11
CA LEU A 28 -7.47 11.95 8.93
C LEU A 28 -8.71 12.85 8.85
N ARG A 29 -8.94 13.63 9.91
CA ARG A 29 -10.01 14.63 9.99
C ARG A 29 -9.85 15.69 8.91
N ASP A 30 -10.95 16.01 8.23
CA ASP A 30 -11.06 17.04 7.20
C ASP A 30 -9.98 16.93 6.10
N CYS A 31 -9.54 15.71 5.81
CA CYS A 31 -8.65 15.39 4.71
C CYS A 31 -9.42 14.56 3.66
N ASP A 32 -9.36 14.98 2.40
CA ASP A 32 -10.10 14.32 1.31
C ASP A 32 -9.46 13.00 0.85
N ARG A 33 -8.21 12.74 1.27
CA ARG A 33 -7.47 11.51 0.95
C ARG A 33 -6.91 10.85 2.21
N PRO A 34 -6.88 9.51 2.27
CA PRO A 34 -6.26 8.79 3.37
C PRO A 34 -4.74 8.74 3.22
N ILE A 35 -4.04 8.57 4.33
CA ILE A 35 -2.62 8.18 4.32
C ILE A 35 -2.55 6.68 4.10
N MET A 36 -1.96 6.27 3.00
CA MET A 36 -1.64 4.86 2.71
C MET A 36 -0.29 4.52 3.35
N PHE A 37 -0.11 3.28 3.81
CA PHE A 37 1.19 2.80 4.24
C PHE A 37 1.50 1.39 3.72
N GLN A 38 2.78 1.16 3.41
CA GLN A 38 3.35 -0.12 3.00
C GLN A 38 4.69 -0.30 3.73
N LEU A 39 4.68 -1.16 4.74
CA LEU A 39 5.81 -1.36 5.64
C LEU A 39 6.32 -2.79 5.55
N THR A 40 7.63 -2.91 5.63
CA THR A 40 8.35 -4.18 5.50
C THR A 40 8.68 -4.72 6.87
N GLY A 41 7.98 -5.76 7.28
CA GLY A 41 8.07 -6.35 8.62
C GLY A 41 6.74 -6.95 9.06
N ASN A 42 6.60 -7.21 10.36
CA ASN A 42 5.39 -7.77 10.94
C ASN A 42 4.96 -6.96 12.17
N CYS A 43 3.66 -6.96 12.46
CA CYS A 43 3.15 -6.43 13.71
C CYS A 43 3.50 -7.35 14.90
N LEU A 44 3.14 -6.93 16.11
CA LEU A 44 3.21 -7.81 17.28
C LEU A 44 2.18 -8.93 17.18
N SER A 45 2.38 -9.99 17.98
CA SER A 45 1.65 -11.26 17.88
C SER A 45 0.13 -11.15 18.02
N ASP A 46 -0.38 -10.05 18.55
CA ASP A 46 -1.83 -9.80 18.67
C ASP A 46 -2.47 -9.24 17.39
N LEU A 47 -1.67 -8.72 16.47
CA LEU A 47 -2.10 -8.19 15.18
C LEU A 47 -1.48 -8.94 13.99
N ALA A 48 -0.39 -9.67 14.20
CA ALA A 48 0.25 -10.46 13.16
C ALA A 48 -0.66 -11.59 12.68
N GLY A 49 -0.80 -11.72 11.36
CA GLY A 49 -1.74 -12.64 10.70
C GLY A 49 -3.11 -12.03 10.43
N HIS A 50 -3.46 -10.91 11.06
CA HIS A 50 -4.83 -10.41 11.08
C HIS A 50 -5.06 -9.20 10.15
N HIS A 51 -6.33 -8.99 9.80
CA HIS A 51 -6.87 -7.74 9.30
C HIS A 51 -7.60 -7.01 10.42
N LEU A 52 -7.22 -5.75 10.63
CA LEU A 52 -7.71 -4.88 11.67
C LEU A 52 -8.42 -3.68 11.03
N ARG A 53 -9.69 -3.46 11.38
CA ARG A 53 -10.37 -2.18 11.19
C ARG A 53 -10.49 -1.47 12.53
N PHE A 54 -10.28 -0.16 12.54
CA PHE A 54 -10.44 0.62 13.76
C PHE A 54 -11.06 1.99 13.50
N GLU A 55 -11.80 2.47 14.50
CA GLU A 55 -12.38 3.82 14.54
C GLU A 55 -12.05 4.49 15.87
N ALA A 56 -11.56 5.73 15.79
CA ALA A 56 -11.27 6.56 16.95
C ALA A 56 -12.57 7.06 17.55
N ARG A 57 -12.81 6.78 18.85
CA ARG A 57 -13.95 7.38 19.54
C ARG A 57 -13.75 8.90 19.68
N PRO A 58 -14.81 9.71 19.48
CA PRO A 58 -14.73 11.14 19.76
C PRO A 58 -14.36 11.36 21.22
N ASN A 59 -13.19 11.93 21.47
CA ASN A 59 -12.81 12.34 22.82
C ASN A 59 -13.36 13.75 23.09
N PRO A 60 -14.34 13.92 24.00
CA PRO A 60 -14.90 15.24 24.30
C PRO A 60 -13.91 16.16 25.05
N MET A 61 -12.76 15.63 25.47
CA MET A 61 -11.73 16.38 26.22
C MET A 61 -10.64 16.99 25.34
N ILE A 62 -10.60 16.64 24.05
CA ILE A 62 -9.63 17.17 23.09
C ILE A 62 -10.42 18.08 22.15
N GLU A 63 -10.02 19.36 22.04
CA GLU A 63 -10.49 20.20 20.94
C GLU A 63 -10.00 19.54 19.64
N GLN A 64 -10.91 18.90 18.93
CA GLN A 64 -10.60 18.14 17.72
C GLN A 64 -10.25 19.14 16.62
N GLY A 65 -8.95 19.42 16.46
CA GLY A 65 -8.43 20.17 15.33
C GLY A 65 -8.28 19.27 14.10
N ALA A 66 -8.44 19.85 12.92
CA ALA A 66 -7.98 19.26 11.67
C ALA A 66 -6.57 19.76 11.36
N LEU A 67 -5.80 18.96 10.62
CA LEU A 67 -4.57 19.43 10.01
C LEU A 67 -4.93 20.39 8.87
N THR A 68 -4.38 21.59 8.89
CA THR A 68 -4.51 22.48 7.72
C THR A 68 -3.59 22.01 6.60
N GLU A 69 -3.89 22.37 5.35
CA GLU A 69 -3.00 22.11 4.21
C GLU A 69 -1.59 22.66 4.46
N GLU A 70 -1.48 23.86 5.05
CA GLU A 70 -0.21 24.47 5.45
C GLU A 70 0.58 23.58 6.43
N GLU A 71 -0.09 22.99 7.44
CA GLU A 71 0.58 22.09 8.38
C GLU A 71 1.03 20.77 7.74
N ILE A 72 0.27 20.26 6.76
CA ILE A 72 0.62 19.06 5.99
C ILE A 72 1.90 19.32 5.19
N ASP A 73 1.97 20.47 4.53
CA ASP A 73 3.11 20.89 3.71
C ASP A 73 4.35 21.21 4.56
N GLU A 74 4.19 21.94 5.67
CA GLU A 74 5.29 22.26 6.59
C GLU A 74 5.88 20.99 7.21
N ARG A 75 5.04 20.01 7.54
CA ARG A 75 5.46 18.72 8.10
C ARG A 75 5.88 17.72 7.01
N ARG A 76 5.68 18.08 5.73
CA ARG A 76 5.96 17.26 4.55
C ARG A 76 5.38 15.85 4.65
N ILE A 77 4.13 15.73 5.11
CA ILE A 77 3.51 14.43 5.33
C ILE A 77 3.34 13.71 3.99
N ALA A 78 4.01 12.58 3.82
CA ALA A 78 3.85 11.75 2.63
C ALA A 78 2.52 11.00 2.69
N TRP A 79 1.75 11.03 1.59
CA TRP A 79 0.47 10.32 1.50
C TRP A 79 0.64 8.82 1.29
N MET A 80 1.77 8.42 0.70
CA MET A 80 2.22 7.04 0.66
C MET A 80 3.40 6.90 1.62
N GLN A 81 3.15 6.25 2.75
CA GLN A 81 4.14 5.97 3.78
C GLN A 81 4.83 4.63 3.52
N ILE A 82 6.15 4.62 3.50
CA ILE A 82 6.95 3.41 3.40
C ILE A 82 7.92 3.31 4.58
N GLY A 83 8.34 2.09 4.90
CA GLY A 83 9.40 1.88 5.89
C GLY A 83 9.22 0.61 6.70
N VAL A 84 9.51 0.67 7.99
CA VAL A 84 9.55 -0.50 8.88
C VAL A 84 8.55 -0.33 10.02
N PRO A 85 7.77 -1.37 10.37
CA PRO A 85 6.92 -1.31 11.55
C PRO A 85 7.79 -1.26 12.82
N GLY A 86 7.43 -0.37 13.73
CA GLY A 86 7.92 -0.32 15.10
C GLY A 86 6.98 -1.12 16.02
N GLU A 87 6.56 -0.51 17.12
CA GLU A 87 5.59 -1.13 18.00
C GLU A 87 4.15 -0.99 17.49
N MET A 88 3.61 -2.05 16.90
CA MET A 88 2.22 -2.13 16.45
C MET A 88 1.44 -3.18 17.24
N THR A 89 0.51 -2.74 18.11
CA THR A 89 -0.26 -3.62 19.01
C THR A 89 -1.58 -2.99 19.48
N ALA A 90 -2.59 -3.83 19.67
CA ALA A 90 -3.88 -3.54 20.29
C ALA A 90 -4.04 -4.17 21.70
N ALA A 91 -3.00 -4.81 22.23
CA ALA A 91 -2.97 -5.47 23.53
C ALA A 91 -2.60 -4.53 24.69
N LYS A 92 -2.12 -3.32 24.41
CA LYS A 92 -1.75 -2.35 25.45
C LYS A 92 -2.96 -1.85 26.22
N GLN A 93 -2.75 -1.60 27.52
CA GLN A 93 -3.73 -0.96 28.39
C GLN A 93 -3.13 0.30 29.01
N VAL A 94 -3.93 1.36 29.06
CA VAL A 94 -3.55 2.64 29.67
C VAL A 94 -4.56 3.05 30.72
N ARG A 95 -4.09 3.77 31.74
CA ARG A 95 -4.99 4.41 32.71
C ARG A 95 -5.52 5.69 32.11
N ALA A 96 -6.81 5.70 31.79
CA ALA A 96 -7.53 6.89 31.36
C ALA A 96 -8.25 7.52 32.57
N PHE A 97 -8.33 8.85 32.57
CA PHE A 97 -9.12 9.58 33.56
C PHE A 97 -10.57 9.62 33.09
N ASP A 98 -11.50 9.28 33.98
CA ASP A 98 -12.93 9.28 33.68
C ASP A 98 -13.61 10.63 34.03
N CYS A 99 -12.84 11.71 34.03
CA CYS A 99 -13.33 13.04 34.38
C CYS A 99 -12.74 14.12 33.47
N SER A 100 -13.47 15.21 33.28
CA SER A 100 -12.98 16.37 32.51
C SER A 100 -11.69 16.94 33.08
N ILE A 101 -10.96 17.71 32.26
CA ILE A 101 -9.70 18.35 32.67
C ILE A 101 -9.93 19.25 33.90
N ASP A 102 -11.05 19.97 33.93
CA ASP A 102 -11.42 20.84 35.07
C ASP A 102 -11.66 20.05 36.36
N GLU A 103 -12.36 18.92 36.29
CA GLU A 103 -12.60 18.06 37.46
C GLU A 103 -11.30 17.37 37.91
N PHE A 104 -10.46 16.95 36.96
CA PHE A 104 -9.12 16.43 37.23
C PHE A 104 -8.27 17.46 37.98
N LEU A 105 -8.19 18.69 37.45
CA LEU A 105 -7.45 19.80 38.07
C LEU A 105 -8.03 20.16 39.45
N ARG A 106 -9.36 20.11 39.61
CA ARG A 106 -10.02 20.36 40.90
C ARG A 106 -9.65 19.31 41.93
N ARG A 107 -9.71 18.02 41.57
CA ARG A 107 -9.39 16.90 42.47
C ARG A 107 -7.91 16.85 42.81
N SER A 108 -7.04 17.13 41.84
CA SER A 108 -5.60 17.28 42.05
C SER A 108 -5.29 18.39 43.05
N LYS A 109 -5.97 19.54 42.97
CA LYS A 109 -5.86 20.63 43.97
C LYS A 109 -6.40 20.26 45.37
N LEU A 110 -7.27 19.26 45.46
CA LEU A 110 -7.87 18.77 46.70
C LEU A 110 -7.15 17.53 47.26
N ASP A 111 -6.01 17.13 46.67
CA ASP A 111 -5.27 15.89 46.99
C ASP A 111 -6.13 14.60 46.89
N GLU A 112 -7.19 14.64 46.08
CA GLU A 112 -8.05 13.49 45.80
C GLU A 112 -7.56 12.75 44.53
N GLN A 113 -7.49 11.41 44.59
CA GLN A 113 -7.16 10.63 43.38
C GLN A 113 -8.33 10.71 42.39
N PRO A 114 -8.10 11.21 41.16
CA PRO A 114 -9.12 11.23 40.12
C PRO A 114 -9.51 9.78 39.76
N PRO A 115 -10.79 9.54 39.43
CA PRO A 115 -11.25 8.22 39.01
C PRO A 115 -10.46 7.81 37.76
N THR A 116 -9.78 6.67 37.85
CA THR A 116 -8.99 6.11 36.76
C THR A 116 -9.53 4.75 36.39
N GLU A 117 -9.67 4.52 35.09
CA GLU A 117 -10.06 3.24 34.53
C GLU A 117 -8.98 2.74 33.59
N TRP A 118 -8.79 1.43 33.55
CA TRP A 118 -7.95 0.80 32.54
C TRP A 118 -8.74 0.69 31.25
N ARG A 119 -8.23 1.28 30.17
CA ARG A 119 -8.81 1.19 28.82
C ARG A 119 -7.80 0.58 27.86
N ARG A 120 -8.31 -0.10 26.83
CA ARG A 120 -7.47 -0.63 25.74
C ARG A 120 -6.87 0.52 24.95
N MET A 121 -5.68 0.31 24.41
CA MET A 121 -5.00 1.27 23.55
C MET A 121 -4.51 0.57 22.29
N LEU A 122 -4.82 1.14 21.13
CA LEU A 122 -4.18 0.78 19.87
C LEU A 122 -2.95 1.66 19.69
N CYS A 123 -1.79 1.04 19.57
CA CYS A 123 -0.52 1.69 19.31
C CYS A 123 -0.06 1.26 17.92
N LEU A 124 0.09 2.22 17.01
CA LEU A 124 0.68 2.03 15.70
C LEU A 124 1.91 2.92 15.61
N GLU A 125 3.06 2.31 15.41
CA GLU A 125 4.33 2.99 15.25
C GLU A 125 5.07 2.43 14.04
N TRP A 126 5.66 3.33 13.25
CA TRP A 126 6.56 2.97 12.16
C TRP A 126 7.64 4.01 11.97
N TYR A 127 8.66 3.61 11.22
CA TYR A 127 9.79 4.45 10.85
C TYR A 127 9.87 4.52 9.32
N GLY A 128 9.68 5.71 8.76
CA GLY A 128 9.56 5.93 7.32
C GLY A 128 10.09 7.29 6.89
N GLN A 129 9.53 7.82 5.79
CA GLN A 129 9.98 9.09 5.16
C GLN A 129 9.87 10.29 6.09
N ASN A 130 8.86 10.31 6.96
CA ASN A 130 8.68 11.34 7.99
C ASN A 130 9.43 11.02 9.31
N GLY A 131 10.36 10.07 9.29
CA GLY A 131 11.03 9.55 10.47
C GLY A 131 10.08 8.65 11.27
N ARG A 132 10.06 8.83 12.60
CA ARG A 132 9.22 8.03 13.50
C ARG A 132 7.79 8.59 13.51
N VAL A 133 6.81 7.81 13.08
CA VAL A 133 5.39 8.15 13.13
C VAL A 133 4.70 7.34 14.22
N VAL A 134 3.82 7.98 15.00
CA VAL A 134 3.16 7.37 16.15
C VAL A 134 1.67 7.74 16.18
N ILE A 135 0.83 6.73 16.34
CA ILE A 135 -0.61 6.83 16.61
C ILE A 135 -0.92 6.02 17.86
N GLU A 136 -1.56 6.66 18.84
CA GLU A 136 -1.92 6.07 20.14
C GLU A 136 -3.40 6.34 20.42
N LEU A 137 -4.30 5.47 19.94
CA LEU A 137 -5.74 5.62 20.13
C LEU A 137 -6.17 4.95 21.44
N VAL A 138 -6.81 5.72 22.32
CA VAL A 138 -7.36 5.22 23.58
C VAL A 138 -8.81 4.82 23.38
N ASP A 139 -9.15 3.59 23.78
CA ASP A 139 -10.47 2.99 23.64
C ASP A 139 -11.08 3.05 22.23
N PRO A 140 -10.34 2.74 21.15
CA PRO A 140 -10.89 2.70 19.81
C PRO A 140 -11.89 1.54 19.67
N LEU A 141 -12.84 1.71 18.75
CA LEU A 141 -13.62 0.59 18.24
C LEU A 141 -12.68 -0.22 17.34
N ILE A 142 -12.53 -1.51 17.63
CA ILE A 142 -11.64 -2.42 16.90
C ILE A 142 -12.47 -3.61 16.43
N GLU A 143 -12.42 -3.87 15.14
CA GLU A 143 -12.91 -5.08 14.51
C GLU A 143 -11.69 -5.83 13.94
N ILE A 144 -11.49 -7.07 14.38
CA ILE A 144 -10.46 -7.94 13.85
C ILE A 144 -11.20 -9.04 13.10
N ASP A 145 -10.97 -9.13 11.79
CA ASP A 145 -11.56 -10.20 11.01
C ASP A 145 -10.95 -11.53 11.48
N PRO A 146 -11.78 -12.52 11.86
CA PRO A 146 -11.30 -13.78 12.37
C PRO A 146 -10.54 -14.51 11.26
N ASP A 147 -9.28 -14.85 11.52
CA ASP A 147 -8.46 -15.66 10.62
C ASP A 147 -9.20 -16.94 10.18
N GLU A 148 -9.15 -17.22 8.88
CA GLU A 148 -9.39 -18.56 8.32
C GLU A 148 -8.25 -19.56 8.68
N SER A 149 -7.23 -19.11 9.42
CA SER A 149 -6.04 -19.86 9.80
C SER A 149 -5.90 -20.05 11.33
N GLY A 150 -6.63 -21.03 11.88
CA GLY A 150 -6.29 -21.71 13.15
C GLY A 150 -6.54 -20.96 14.46
N PRO A 151 -6.76 -21.67 15.59
CA PRO A 151 -7.44 -21.10 16.74
C PRO A 151 -6.61 -20.06 17.50
N THR A 152 -7.07 -18.81 17.42
CA THR A 152 -6.77 -17.70 18.34
C THR A 152 -7.06 -18.10 19.78
N THR A 153 -6.02 -18.33 20.60
CA THR A 153 -6.14 -18.18 22.05
C THR A 153 -5.93 -16.71 22.43
N LEU A 154 -6.95 -15.87 22.22
CA LEU A 154 -7.17 -14.69 23.07
C LEU A 154 -7.79 -15.20 24.38
N GLY A 155 -6.96 -15.95 25.10
CA GLY A 155 -7.25 -16.50 26.41
C GLY A 155 -7.09 -15.40 27.45
N PHE A 156 -8.22 -15.00 28.02
CA PHE A 156 -8.36 -14.30 29.29
C PHE A 156 -7.29 -14.75 30.31
N PHE A 157 -6.17 -14.04 30.44
CA PHE A 157 -5.18 -14.32 31.48
C PHE A 157 -5.64 -13.72 32.81
N ALA A 158 -6.58 -14.41 33.45
CA ALA A 158 -6.55 -14.58 34.89
C ALA A 158 -5.87 -15.92 35.16
N SER A 159 -4.68 -15.92 35.76
CA SER A 159 -4.31 -17.02 36.65
C SER A 159 -3.13 -16.67 37.55
N GLU A 160 -3.42 -16.75 38.85
CA GLU A 160 -2.49 -17.19 39.87
C GLU A 160 -1.94 -18.59 39.54
N GLN A 161 -0.75 -18.84 40.06
CA GLN A 161 0.06 -20.05 39.99
C GLN A 161 -0.72 -21.35 40.28
N THR A 162 -0.42 -22.44 39.57
CA THR A 162 0.34 -23.60 40.09
C THR A 162 0.17 -24.84 39.19
N GLY A 163 1.26 -25.62 39.08
CA GLY A 163 1.19 -27.08 38.86
C GLY A 163 1.32 -27.54 37.40
N GLY A 164 2.46 -28.14 37.06
CA GLY A 164 2.72 -28.69 35.74
C GLY A 164 2.05 -30.01 35.44
N ASN A 165 2.06 -30.40 34.16
CA ASN A 165 2.44 -31.73 33.73
C ASN A 165 2.80 -31.71 32.23
N GLU A 166 3.84 -32.46 31.87
CA GLU A 166 4.24 -32.76 30.50
C GLU A 166 3.14 -33.53 29.75
N THR A 167 2.90 -33.21 28.48
CA THR A 167 2.41 -34.21 27.51
C THR A 167 2.87 -33.83 26.10
N THR A 168 3.70 -34.71 25.54
CA THR A 168 4.08 -34.83 24.13
C THR A 168 2.87 -35.16 23.26
N LEU A 169 2.70 -34.47 22.12
CA LEU A 169 1.81 -34.90 21.04
C LEU A 169 2.57 -34.94 19.72
N ASN A 170 2.35 -36.05 19.02
CA ASN A 170 3.04 -36.51 17.83
C ASN A 170 2.64 -35.70 16.58
N GLU A 171 3.62 -35.55 15.70
CA GLU A 171 3.48 -35.27 14.28
C GLU A 171 2.95 -36.56 13.62
N ASP A 172 1.78 -36.49 12.98
CA ASP A 172 1.27 -37.35 11.89
C ASP A 172 -0.26 -37.30 11.92
N ASP A 173 -0.85 -36.47 11.04
CA ASP A 173 -2.19 -36.61 10.42
C ASP A 173 -2.76 -35.21 10.14
N LEU A 174 -2.50 -34.64 8.96
CA LEU A 174 -3.44 -33.78 8.23
C LEU A 174 -3.03 -33.73 6.74
N ASN A 175 -3.43 -34.76 6.01
CA ASN A 175 -3.57 -34.74 4.57
C ASN A 175 -5.06 -34.96 4.29
N GLU A 176 -5.79 -33.91 3.94
CA GLU A 176 -7.05 -34.01 3.20
C GLU A 176 -7.33 -32.67 2.54
N GLY A 177 -7.38 -32.69 1.21
CA GLY A 177 -7.53 -31.53 0.34
C GLY A 177 -8.91 -30.88 0.43
N LEU A 178 -8.92 -29.56 0.23
CA LEU A 178 -10.13 -28.78 0.03
C LEU A 178 -9.92 -27.86 -1.17
N ASP A 179 -10.59 -28.21 -2.27
CA ASP A 179 -10.80 -27.35 -3.43
C ASP A 179 -11.72 -26.19 -3.01
N LEU A 180 -11.22 -24.96 -3.13
CA LEU A 180 -12.02 -23.74 -2.98
C LEU A 180 -12.15 -23.09 -4.36
N GLU A 181 -13.33 -23.24 -4.95
CA GLU A 181 -13.75 -22.54 -6.16
C GLU A 181 -13.99 -21.05 -5.83
N PHE A 182 -13.07 -20.19 -6.26
CA PHE A 182 -13.29 -18.74 -6.34
C PHE A 182 -13.95 -18.42 -7.68
N SER A 183 -15.16 -17.86 -7.65
CA SER A 183 -15.84 -17.35 -8.84
C SER A 183 -15.39 -15.91 -9.11
N ASP A 184 -14.44 -15.73 -10.04
CA ASP A 184 -14.05 -14.43 -10.57
C ASP A 184 -14.68 -14.21 -11.96
N ASP A 185 -15.99 -13.95 -11.97
CA ASP A 185 -16.67 -13.39 -13.15
C ASP A 185 -16.62 -11.86 -13.08
N VAL A 186 -15.47 -11.28 -13.45
CA VAL A 186 -15.39 -9.88 -13.88
C VAL A 186 -14.78 -9.86 -15.28
N PRO A 187 -15.61 -9.77 -16.33
CA PRO A 187 -15.12 -9.69 -17.71
C PRO A 187 -14.43 -8.35 -17.94
N TRP A 188 -13.12 -8.38 -18.13
CA TRP A 188 -12.38 -7.28 -18.74
C TRP A 188 -12.53 -7.39 -20.25
N PRO A 189 -12.74 -6.28 -20.99
CA PRO A 189 -12.88 -6.34 -22.44
C PRO A 189 -11.55 -6.74 -23.09
N ASP A 190 -11.62 -7.69 -24.01
CA ASP A 190 -10.49 -8.26 -24.73
C ASP A 190 -9.73 -7.19 -25.53
N ASP A 191 -8.46 -6.99 -25.18
CA ASP A 191 -7.49 -6.26 -26.00
C ASP A 191 -7.03 -7.19 -27.14
N GLU A 192 -7.73 -7.13 -28.29
CA GLU A 192 -7.20 -7.64 -29.56
C GLU A 192 -6.00 -6.77 -29.99
N ALA A 193 -4.82 -7.16 -29.53
CA ALA A 193 -3.56 -6.69 -30.09
C ALA A 193 -3.42 -7.23 -31.53
N ASN A 194 -3.70 -6.37 -32.51
CA ASN A 194 -3.34 -6.57 -33.90
C ASN A 194 -1.81 -6.72 -34.03
N GLU A 195 -1.35 -7.94 -34.33
CA GLU A 195 -0.02 -8.19 -34.89
C GLU A 195 0.07 -7.50 -36.26
N PHE A 196 0.76 -6.37 -36.33
CA PHE A 196 1.17 -5.77 -37.59
C PHE A 196 2.52 -6.38 -38.02
N ASP A 197 2.45 -7.36 -38.91
CA ASP A 197 3.58 -7.82 -39.73
C ASP A 197 3.95 -6.69 -40.72
N ASP A 198 5.06 -6.01 -40.45
CA ASP A 198 5.68 -5.03 -41.35
C ASP A 198 6.64 -5.73 -42.30
N ASP A 199 6.14 -6.13 -43.48
CA ASP A 199 6.97 -6.51 -44.63
C ASP A 199 6.17 -6.35 -45.94
N SER A 200 6.06 -5.12 -46.45
CA SER A 200 5.94 -4.91 -47.91
C SER A 200 6.26 -3.48 -48.33
N GLU A 201 7.47 -3.30 -48.88
CA GLU A 201 7.77 -2.29 -49.88
C GLU A 201 6.90 -2.54 -51.12
N ASP A 202 5.87 -1.74 -51.37
CA ASP A 202 5.52 -1.25 -52.71
C ASP A 202 4.38 -0.23 -52.62
N GLY A 203 4.72 1.01 -52.99
CA GLY A 203 3.81 2.14 -53.00
C GLY A 203 2.71 2.01 -54.07
N ALA A 204 1.47 1.88 -53.61
CA ALA A 204 0.29 2.22 -54.38
C ALA A 204 -0.72 2.92 -53.46
N ILE A 205 -0.65 4.26 -53.44
CA ILE A 205 -1.63 5.13 -52.78
C ILE A 205 -2.98 4.92 -53.48
N LEU A 206 -3.87 4.15 -52.88
CA LEU A 206 -5.26 4.08 -53.28
C LEU A 206 -5.91 5.43 -52.95
N ALA A 207 -6.41 6.10 -53.99
CA ALA A 207 -7.13 7.35 -53.86
C ALA A 207 -8.38 7.12 -52.99
N PHE A 208 -8.34 7.64 -51.76
CA PHE A 208 -9.49 7.73 -50.88
C PHE A 208 -10.50 8.69 -51.53
N GLU A 209 -11.66 8.19 -51.92
CA GLU A 209 -12.74 9.05 -52.39
C GLU A 209 -13.19 9.94 -51.22
N PRO A 210 -13.49 11.23 -51.44
CA PRO A 210 -13.95 12.11 -50.39
C PRO A 210 -15.34 11.62 -49.92
N MET A 211 -15.41 11.22 -48.65
CA MET A 211 -16.68 11.02 -47.95
C MET A 211 -17.54 12.28 -48.08
N PRO A 212 -18.85 12.15 -48.37
CA PRO A 212 -19.74 13.30 -48.36
C PRO A 212 -19.77 13.93 -46.96
N ASP A 213 -19.75 15.26 -46.91
CA ASP A 213 -20.06 15.96 -45.68
C ASP A 213 -21.53 15.67 -45.31
N GLU A 214 -21.73 14.95 -44.22
CA GLU A 214 -22.99 14.89 -43.51
C GLU A 214 -22.68 15.40 -42.10
N SER A 215 -23.00 16.67 -41.89
CA SER A 215 -22.94 17.38 -40.61
C SER A 215 -24.11 16.98 -39.72
N ASP A 216 -24.22 15.69 -39.40
CA ASP A 216 -25.08 15.17 -38.34
C ASP A 216 -24.16 14.57 -37.26
N ASP A 217 -23.69 15.42 -36.34
CA ASP A 217 -22.70 15.12 -35.29
C ASP A 217 -23.16 14.14 -34.18
N ASP A 218 -24.32 13.50 -34.32
CA ASP A 218 -24.75 12.42 -33.41
C ASP A 218 -25.73 11.44 -34.10
N PRO A 219 -25.23 10.51 -34.93
CA PRO A 219 -26.08 9.55 -35.65
C PRO A 219 -26.82 8.57 -34.72
N TYR A 220 -26.46 8.51 -33.43
CA TYR A 220 -27.04 7.59 -32.46
C TYR A 220 -27.91 8.27 -31.40
N GLY A 221 -28.02 9.61 -31.40
CA GLY A 221 -28.81 10.37 -30.44
C GLY A 221 -28.38 10.12 -28.99
N LEU A 222 -27.10 9.83 -28.77
CA LEU A 222 -26.54 9.49 -27.46
C LEU A 222 -26.40 10.72 -26.58
N PHE A 223 -26.36 11.92 -27.16
CA PHE A 223 -26.22 13.17 -26.43
C PHE A 223 -27.57 13.89 -26.33
N PRO A 224 -28.01 14.27 -25.11
CA PRO A 224 -29.15 15.17 -24.96
C PRO A 224 -28.88 16.48 -25.70
N LYS A 225 -29.85 16.98 -26.47
CA LYS A 225 -29.71 18.24 -27.24
C LYS A 225 -29.35 19.46 -26.39
N ASP A 226 -29.61 19.39 -25.10
CA ASP A 226 -29.26 20.44 -24.13
C ASP A 226 -27.78 20.37 -23.68
N LEU A 227 -27.11 19.24 -23.93
CA LEU A 227 -25.69 19.03 -23.63
C LEU A 227 -24.81 19.76 -24.65
N GLU A 228 -25.14 19.72 -25.94
CA GLU A 228 -24.46 20.50 -26.99
C GLU A 228 -24.58 22.00 -26.73
N ALA A 229 -25.79 22.48 -26.44
CA ALA A 229 -25.98 23.89 -26.08
C ALA A 229 -25.21 24.27 -24.79
N SER A 230 -25.10 23.34 -23.83
CA SER A 230 -24.31 23.54 -22.62
C SER A 230 -22.80 23.51 -22.89
N LEU A 231 -22.33 22.66 -23.80
CA LEU A 231 -20.94 22.57 -24.22
C LEU A 231 -20.54 23.78 -25.06
N GLU A 232 -21.37 24.26 -25.98
CA GLU A 232 -21.14 25.50 -26.75
C GLU A 232 -21.20 26.75 -25.86
N THR A 233 -22.06 26.76 -24.83
CA THR A 233 -22.08 27.84 -23.84
C THR A 233 -20.86 27.79 -22.92
N SER A 234 -20.32 26.60 -22.66
CA SER A 234 -19.10 26.38 -21.87
C SER A 234 -17.81 26.53 -22.71
N SER A 235 -17.89 26.41 -24.03
CA SER A 235 -16.80 26.68 -24.99
C SER A 235 -16.71 28.15 -25.37
N SER A 236 -17.42 29.03 -24.65
CA SER A 236 -17.15 30.46 -24.60
C SER A 236 -15.64 30.64 -24.43
N ASP A 237 -14.98 31.08 -25.50
CA ASP A 237 -13.61 31.60 -25.64
C ASP A 237 -12.94 32.05 -24.33
N GLN A 238 -12.66 31.12 -23.41
CA GLN A 238 -11.64 31.33 -22.41
C GLN A 238 -10.36 31.21 -23.20
N PRO A 239 -9.60 32.31 -23.42
CA PRO A 239 -8.26 32.17 -23.96
C PRO A 239 -7.56 31.15 -23.08
N TRP A 240 -7.08 30.06 -23.69
CA TRP A 240 -6.26 29.06 -23.01
C TRP A 240 -5.24 29.85 -22.20
N SER A 241 -5.43 29.85 -20.88
CA SER A 241 -4.65 30.63 -19.93
C SER A 241 -3.17 30.37 -20.18
N ASP A 242 -2.36 31.41 -20.07
CA ASP A 242 -0.91 31.50 -20.36
C ASP A 242 -0.10 30.30 -19.86
N GLY A 243 -0.06 29.18 -20.61
CA GLY A 243 0.74 28.01 -20.29
C GLY A 243 0.50 27.42 -18.89
N PRO A 244 1.22 26.36 -18.52
CA PRO A 244 1.36 25.99 -17.12
C PRO A 244 2.03 27.14 -16.36
N ASP A 245 1.61 27.38 -15.12
CA ASP A 245 2.30 28.32 -14.24
C ASP A 245 3.76 27.84 -13.98
N PRO A 246 4.66 28.73 -13.51
CA PRO A 246 6.07 28.38 -13.33
C PRO A 246 6.32 27.23 -12.36
N GLU A 247 5.44 27.00 -11.39
CA GLU A 247 5.56 25.91 -10.42
C GLU A 247 5.17 24.58 -11.08
N THR A 248 4.07 24.56 -11.83
CA THR A 248 3.67 23.39 -12.64
C THR A 248 4.73 23.04 -13.69
N LEU A 249 5.32 24.05 -14.37
CA LEU A 249 6.38 23.81 -15.35
C LEU A 249 7.66 23.26 -14.70
N ALA A 250 8.05 23.79 -13.53
CA ALA A 250 9.19 23.27 -12.78
C ALA A 250 8.93 21.85 -12.25
N LEU A 251 7.70 21.53 -11.86
CA LEU A 251 7.30 20.17 -11.51
C LEU A 251 7.44 19.23 -12.70
N TRP A 252 6.97 19.63 -13.89
CA TRP A 252 7.09 18.81 -15.10
C TRP A 252 8.55 18.59 -15.51
N GLU A 253 9.37 19.65 -15.53
CA GLU A 253 10.81 19.51 -15.81
C GLU A 253 11.51 18.56 -14.82
N ARG A 254 11.06 18.54 -13.57
CA ARG A 254 11.55 17.61 -12.54
C ARG A 254 11.11 16.18 -12.78
N LEU A 255 9.86 15.97 -13.20
CA LEU A 255 9.32 14.65 -13.54
C LEU A 255 10.01 14.08 -14.77
N ASP A 256 10.24 14.90 -15.80
CA ASP A 256 11.00 14.48 -17.00
C ASP A 256 12.43 14.06 -16.63
N ALA A 257 13.09 14.82 -15.73
CA ALA A 257 14.43 14.46 -15.26
C ALA A 257 14.48 13.13 -14.49
N LEU A 258 13.40 12.79 -13.76
CA LEU A 258 13.24 11.51 -13.07
C LEU A 258 13.01 10.35 -14.05
N GLU A 259 12.31 10.58 -15.16
CA GLU A 259 12.03 9.57 -16.19
C GLU A 259 13.26 9.28 -17.07
N ASP A 260 14.06 10.30 -17.38
CA ASP A 260 15.23 10.16 -18.25
C ASP A 260 16.43 9.44 -17.58
N HIS A 261 16.36 9.14 -16.28
CA HIS A 261 17.44 8.53 -15.48
C HIS A 261 18.81 9.23 -15.60
N SER A 262 18.83 10.48 -16.08
CA SER A 262 20.04 11.15 -16.54
C SER A 262 20.98 11.59 -15.40
N GLN A 263 20.47 11.66 -14.17
CA GLN A 263 21.18 12.08 -12.96
C GLN A 263 21.13 11.03 -11.85
N ASP A 264 20.81 9.78 -12.19
CA ASP A 264 20.74 8.70 -11.21
C ASP A 264 22.12 8.43 -10.61
N VAL A 265 22.12 8.15 -9.30
CA VAL A 265 23.32 7.82 -8.55
C VAL A 265 23.16 6.45 -7.90
N PRO A 266 24.24 5.69 -7.69
CA PRO A 266 24.13 4.41 -6.99
C PRO A 266 23.55 4.60 -5.58
N LEU A 267 22.65 3.72 -5.16
CA LEU A 267 21.97 3.82 -3.85
C LEU A 267 22.95 4.00 -2.68
N CYS A 268 24.09 3.31 -2.72
CA CYS A 268 25.11 3.42 -1.67
C CYS A 268 25.68 4.84 -1.46
N THR A 269 25.51 5.75 -2.43
CA THR A 269 26.02 7.13 -2.36
C THR A 269 25.03 8.11 -1.75
N LEU A 270 23.77 7.70 -1.55
CA LEU A 270 22.72 8.55 -0.97
C LEU A 270 22.96 8.90 0.50
N PHE A 271 23.66 8.04 1.23
CA PHE A 271 23.74 8.14 2.69
C PHE A 271 24.85 9.11 3.12
N ASP A 272 24.48 10.14 3.90
CA ASP A 272 25.42 11.03 4.60
C ASP A 272 25.11 11.06 6.12
N PRO A 273 25.91 10.39 6.98
CA PRO A 273 27.18 9.71 6.67
C PRO A 273 26.98 8.37 5.93
N PRO A 274 28.02 7.89 5.21
CA PRO A 274 27.94 6.62 4.49
C PRO A 274 27.51 5.47 5.41
N LEU A 275 26.56 4.68 4.90
CA LEU A 275 25.98 3.56 5.63
C LEU A 275 27.08 2.57 6.06
N LYS A 276 27.17 2.31 7.37
CA LYS A 276 28.10 1.30 7.90
C LYS A 276 27.44 -0.06 7.79
N VAL A 277 27.75 -0.78 6.72
CA VAL A 277 27.16 -2.08 6.42
C VAL A 277 28.11 -3.20 6.87
N PRO A 278 27.88 -3.83 8.03
CA PRO A 278 28.65 -5.01 8.42
C PRO A 278 28.40 -6.18 7.46
N PRO A 279 29.42 -7.02 7.19
CA PRO A 279 29.24 -8.18 6.32
C PRO A 279 28.23 -9.16 6.94
N PRO A 280 27.32 -9.76 6.14
CA PRO A 280 26.26 -10.64 6.64
C PRO A 280 26.75 -11.80 7.52
N GLU A 281 27.93 -12.36 7.20
CA GLU A 281 28.56 -13.47 7.93
C GLU A 281 28.99 -13.10 9.36
N SER A 282 29.16 -11.80 9.66
CA SER A 282 29.66 -11.33 10.96
C SER A 282 28.58 -11.11 12.01
N LEU A 283 27.30 -11.16 11.60
CA LEU A 283 26.16 -10.80 12.43
C LEU A 283 25.34 -12.04 12.83
N ASN A 284 24.85 -12.04 14.08
CA ASN A 284 23.80 -12.98 14.50
C ASN A 284 22.43 -12.56 13.94
N ASP A 285 21.41 -13.42 14.07
CA ASP A 285 20.09 -13.17 13.46
C ASP A 285 19.40 -11.91 14.02
N GLU A 286 19.52 -11.63 15.32
CA GLU A 286 18.96 -10.41 15.92
C GLU A 286 19.65 -9.14 15.40
N GLN A 287 20.97 -9.18 15.27
CA GLN A 287 21.78 -8.08 14.72
C GLN A 287 21.50 -7.88 13.24
N VAL A 288 21.26 -8.95 12.48
CA VAL A 288 20.83 -8.88 11.08
C VAL A 288 19.50 -8.14 10.96
N VAL A 289 18.50 -8.48 11.80
CA VAL A 289 17.20 -7.79 11.79
C VAL A 289 17.39 -6.31 12.13
N GLN A 290 18.18 -5.98 13.16
CA GLN A 290 18.46 -4.59 13.52
C GLN A 290 19.19 -3.83 12.42
N ALA A 291 20.16 -4.47 11.76
CA ALA A 291 20.89 -3.87 10.64
C ALA A 291 19.96 -3.65 9.46
N LEU A 292 19.19 -4.67 9.05
CA LEU A 292 18.19 -4.59 7.99
C LEU A 292 17.21 -3.44 8.23
N ASN A 293 16.58 -3.39 9.41
CA ASN A 293 15.65 -2.32 9.76
C ASN A 293 16.31 -0.95 9.67
N SER A 294 17.57 -0.84 10.10
CA SER A 294 18.33 0.41 10.02
C SER A 294 18.54 0.85 8.57
N ILE A 295 18.86 -0.08 7.66
CA ILE A 295 18.98 0.23 6.23
C ILE A 295 17.63 0.64 5.63
N LEU A 296 16.57 -0.11 5.93
CA LEU A 296 15.22 0.17 5.43
C LEU A 296 14.70 1.54 5.90
N MET A 297 14.99 1.93 7.15
CA MET A 297 14.66 3.26 7.65
C MET A 297 15.38 4.36 6.88
N GLU A 298 16.67 4.19 6.59
CA GLU A 298 17.43 5.15 5.80
C GLU A 298 16.95 5.20 4.34
N LEU A 299 16.65 4.05 3.72
CA LEU A 299 16.08 3.99 2.37
C LEU A 299 14.72 4.69 2.29
N ALA A 300 13.88 4.55 3.31
CA ALA A 300 12.60 5.23 3.36
C ALA A 300 12.76 6.76 3.39
N LEU A 301 13.77 7.31 4.08
CA LEU A 301 14.06 8.75 4.02
C LEU A 301 14.43 9.24 2.61
N HIS A 302 14.85 8.31 1.74
CA HIS A 302 15.17 8.56 0.35
C HIS A 302 14.04 8.19 -0.64
N ASN A 303 12.81 7.95 -0.16
CA ASN A 303 11.67 7.48 -0.98
C ASN A 303 11.96 6.14 -1.72
N VAL A 304 12.78 5.28 -1.11
CA VAL A 304 13.07 3.93 -1.62
C VAL A 304 12.46 2.88 -0.70
N ALA A 305 11.58 2.05 -1.26
CA ALA A 305 10.92 0.95 -0.56
C ALA A 305 11.51 -0.40 -0.97
N LEU A 306 11.65 -1.32 -0.02
CA LEU A 306 11.95 -2.73 -0.29
C LEU A 306 10.82 -3.59 0.25
N HIS A 307 10.07 -4.24 -0.63
CA HIS A 307 9.00 -5.18 -0.29
C HIS A 307 9.58 -6.59 -0.12
N MET A 308 9.32 -7.19 1.03
CA MET A 308 9.76 -8.55 1.34
C MET A 308 8.65 -9.56 1.09
N CYS A 309 8.94 -10.58 0.29
CA CYS A 309 8.04 -11.71 0.10
C CYS A 309 8.07 -12.67 1.30
N GLU A 310 7.12 -13.59 1.35
CA GLU A 310 6.93 -14.50 2.49
C GLU A 310 8.04 -15.55 2.62
N HIS A 311 8.66 -15.91 1.49
CA HIS A 311 9.75 -16.88 1.40
C HIS A 311 11.08 -16.31 1.91
N PHE A 312 11.23 -14.98 1.97
CA PHE A 312 12.47 -14.35 2.39
C PHE A 312 12.60 -14.32 3.91
N THR A 313 13.77 -14.75 4.40
CA THR A 313 14.19 -14.50 5.78
C THR A 313 14.82 -13.11 5.88
N PRO A 314 14.84 -12.48 7.08
CA PRO A 314 15.55 -11.22 7.28
C PRO A 314 17.03 -11.28 6.89
N ARG A 315 17.67 -12.46 7.05
CA ARG A 315 19.06 -12.69 6.63
C ARG A 315 19.22 -12.69 5.13
N SER A 316 18.38 -13.42 4.41
CA SER A 316 18.40 -13.44 2.94
C SER A 316 18.10 -12.05 2.36
N ALA A 317 17.15 -11.31 2.96
CA ALA A 317 16.84 -9.95 2.55
C ALA A 317 18.02 -8.99 2.79
N TYR A 318 18.68 -9.10 3.95
CA TYR A 318 19.89 -8.32 4.23
C TYR A 318 21.03 -8.65 3.25
N GLU A 319 21.26 -9.92 2.93
CA GLU A 319 22.28 -10.34 1.98
C GLU A 319 22.02 -9.78 0.57
N LEU A 320 20.79 -9.90 0.08
CA LEU A 320 20.36 -9.32 -1.20
C LEU A 320 20.54 -7.80 -1.22
N LEU A 321 20.12 -7.13 -0.15
CA LEU A 321 20.19 -5.68 -0.04
C LEU A 321 21.64 -5.17 -0.12
N VAL A 322 22.55 -5.84 0.61
CA VAL A 322 23.95 -5.41 0.73
C VAL A 322 24.82 -5.80 -0.47
N ASN A 323 24.57 -6.95 -1.07
CA ASN A 323 25.39 -7.47 -2.15
C ASN A 323 24.90 -7.05 -3.53
N ASP A 324 23.59 -6.89 -3.70
CA ASP A 324 23.00 -6.63 -5.00
C ASP A 324 22.38 -5.23 -5.05
N ILE A 325 21.30 -4.98 -4.29
CA ILE A 325 20.49 -3.76 -4.44
C ILE A 325 21.32 -2.49 -4.19
N LEU A 326 21.98 -2.37 -3.03
CA LEU A 326 22.73 -1.15 -2.69
C LEU A 326 23.93 -0.88 -3.62
N ARG A 327 24.43 -1.89 -4.35
CA ARG A 327 25.62 -1.80 -5.18
C ARG A 327 25.32 -1.57 -6.66
N ASN A 328 24.26 -2.21 -7.15
CA ASN A 328 23.97 -2.29 -8.56
C ASN A 328 22.81 -1.38 -8.97
N GLU A 329 21.91 -1.05 -8.05
CA GLU A 329 20.75 -0.23 -8.34
C GLU A 329 21.09 1.25 -8.18
N GLU A 330 20.43 2.07 -8.99
CA GLU A 330 20.57 3.52 -9.02
C GLU A 330 19.25 4.18 -8.64
N THR A 331 19.34 5.42 -8.17
CA THR A 331 18.19 6.18 -7.70
C THR A 331 18.46 7.66 -7.87
N HIS A 332 17.40 8.41 -8.13
CA HIS A 332 17.51 9.84 -8.38
C HIS A 332 17.56 10.63 -7.06
N PRO A 333 18.55 11.49 -6.82
CA PRO A 333 18.69 12.24 -5.56
C PRO A 333 17.49 13.12 -5.19
N GLU A 334 16.67 13.50 -6.17
CA GLU A 334 15.50 14.34 -5.97
C GLU A 334 14.20 13.58 -5.70
N LEU A 335 14.21 12.23 -5.70
CA LEU A 335 13.05 11.41 -5.31
C LEU A 335 12.42 11.82 -3.96
N PRO A 336 13.17 12.19 -2.90
CA PRO A 336 12.58 12.59 -1.62
C PRO A 336 11.79 13.90 -1.68
N HIS A 337 11.90 14.62 -2.79
CA HIS A 337 11.19 15.88 -3.04
C HIS A 337 10.05 15.70 -4.04
N SER A 338 9.80 14.48 -4.51
CA SER A 338 8.63 14.12 -5.31
C SER A 338 7.69 13.24 -4.50
N ASP A 339 6.47 13.06 -5.01
CA ASP A 339 5.50 12.10 -4.48
C ASP A 339 5.76 10.66 -4.97
N MET A 340 6.85 10.44 -5.71
CA MET A 340 7.21 9.14 -6.26
C MET A 340 8.01 8.32 -5.26
N THR A 341 7.80 7.00 -5.32
CA THR A 341 8.54 6.03 -4.52
C THR A 341 9.13 4.99 -5.45
N GLN A 342 10.42 4.74 -5.32
CA GLN A 342 11.08 3.65 -6.03
C GLN A 342 10.89 2.36 -5.23
N ASN A 343 10.35 1.33 -5.89
CA ASN A 343 10.00 0.07 -5.23
C ASN A 343 10.91 -1.05 -5.70
N PHE A 344 11.54 -1.74 -4.75
CA PHE A 344 12.24 -2.99 -4.97
C PHE A 344 11.42 -4.12 -4.34
N ASP A 345 11.32 -5.25 -5.03
CA ASP A 345 10.64 -6.43 -4.49
C ASP A 345 11.61 -7.62 -4.46
N THR A 346 11.73 -8.25 -3.30
CA THR A 346 12.50 -9.49 -3.13
C THR A 346 11.91 -10.67 -3.91
N SER A 347 10.62 -10.61 -4.30
CA SER A 347 9.97 -11.63 -5.12
C SER A 347 10.68 -11.83 -6.46
N SER A 348 11.21 -10.75 -7.05
CA SER A 348 12.01 -10.77 -8.29
C SER A 348 13.36 -11.50 -8.17
N TYR A 349 13.79 -11.80 -6.95
CA TYR A 349 15.03 -12.54 -6.65
C TYR A 349 14.73 -13.86 -5.94
N CYS A 350 13.46 -14.27 -5.89
CA CYS A 350 13.00 -15.42 -5.14
C CYS A 350 12.64 -16.58 -6.09
N PRO A 351 13.43 -17.67 -6.11
CA PRO A 351 13.13 -18.83 -6.96
C PRO A 351 11.77 -19.47 -6.67
N GLU A 352 11.29 -19.38 -5.43
CA GLU A 352 9.98 -19.91 -5.03
C GLU A 352 8.84 -19.05 -5.60
N CYS A 353 8.97 -17.72 -5.58
CA CYS A 353 8.01 -16.81 -6.22
C CYS A 353 8.01 -16.99 -7.75
N ASP A 354 9.18 -17.12 -8.37
CA ASP A 354 9.29 -17.36 -9.81
C ASP A 354 8.57 -18.65 -10.23
N ALA A 355 8.81 -19.75 -9.50
CA ALA A 355 8.16 -21.03 -9.78
C ALA A 355 6.64 -20.98 -9.56
N GLU A 356 6.17 -20.25 -8.54
CA GLU A 356 4.74 -20.05 -8.29
C GLU A 356 4.08 -19.23 -9.40
N PHE A 357 4.76 -18.17 -9.86
CA PHE A 357 4.31 -17.34 -10.97
C PHE A 357 4.20 -18.15 -12.27
N GLU A 358 5.25 -18.91 -12.63
CA GLU A 358 5.25 -19.77 -13.81
C GLU A 358 4.10 -20.79 -13.78
N ARG A 359 3.82 -21.39 -12.62
CA ARG A 359 2.70 -22.33 -12.44
C ARG A 359 1.35 -21.65 -12.70
N ARG A 360 1.08 -20.51 -12.05
CA ARG A 360 -0.18 -19.75 -12.24
C ARG A 360 -0.36 -19.28 -13.68
N TYR A 361 0.73 -18.84 -14.31
CA TYR A 361 0.71 -18.42 -15.70
C TYR A 361 0.36 -19.59 -16.64
N ALA A 362 0.95 -20.77 -16.43
CA ALA A 362 0.65 -21.96 -17.20
C ALA A 362 -0.82 -22.42 -17.02
N GLU A 363 -1.35 -22.36 -15.80
CA GLU A 363 -2.77 -22.67 -15.50
C GLU A 363 -3.71 -21.71 -16.24
N ARG A 364 -3.47 -20.40 -16.15
CA ARG A 364 -4.30 -19.40 -16.84
C ARG A 364 -4.23 -19.54 -18.36
N LYS A 365 -3.03 -19.81 -18.89
CA LYS A 365 -2.85 -20.04 -20.33
C LYS A 365 -3.63 -21.28 -20.79
N ALA A 366 -3.56 -22.38 -20.03
CA ALA A 366 -4.35 -23.58 -20.33
C ALA A 366 -5.86 -23.34 -20.26
N GLN A 367 -6.32 -22.52 -19.29
CA GLN A 367 -7.71 -22.12 -19.20
C GLN A 367 -8.15 -21.30 -20.42
N ASN A 368 -7.37 -20.29 -20.82
CA ASN A 368 -7.65 -19.47 -22.00
C ASN A 368 -7.61 -20.25 -23.30
N ASP A 369 -6.66 -21.17 -23.46
CA ASP A 369 -6.59 -22.07 -24.63
C ASP A 369 -7.81 -23.01 -24.69
N SER A 370 -8.38 -23.38 -23.53
CA SER A 370 -9.60 -24.18 -23.45
C SER A 370 -10.88 -23.39 -23.74
N THR A 371 -10.97 -22.11 -23.33
CA THR A 371 -12.12 -21.24 -23.63
C THR A 371 -12.12 -20.70 -25.05
N ASN A 372 -10.95 -20.40 -25.64
CA ASN A 372 -10.84 -19.98 -27.04
C ASN A 372 -10.98 -21.14 -28.04
N GLY A 373 -10.92 -22.39 -27.57
CA GLY A 373 -11.20 -23.58 -28.39
C GLY A 373 -12.67 -23.82 -28.70
N ASP A 374 -13.59 -23.22 -27.94
CA ASP A 374 -15.04 -23.45 -28.05
C ASP A 374 -15.80 -22.34 -28.82
N THR A 375 -15.16 -21.22 -29.21
CA THR A 375 -15.78 -20.12 -29.96
C THR A 375 -15.57 -20.17 -31.49
N LEU A 376 -14.93 -21.22 -32.02
CA LEU A 376 -14.86 -21.50 -33.46
C LEU A 376 -15.84 -22.61 -33.89
N GLY A 377 -17.00 -22.69 -33.22
CA GLY A 377 -18.13 -23.54 -33.62
C GLY A 377 -19.01 -22.85 -34.66
N ASP A 378 -18.88 -23.29 -35.92
CA ASP A 378 -19.87 -23.21 -37.00
C ASP A 378 -20.53 -21.84 -37.26
N PHE A 379 -19.80 -20.92 -37.90
CA PHE A 379 -20.45 -19.93 -38.77
C PHE A 379 -20.83 -20.64 -40.07
N ASP A 380 -22.05 -21.16 -40.14
CA ASP A 380 -22.63 -21.80 -41.32
C ASP A 380 -23.07 -20.70 -42.31
N PRO A 381 -22.35 -20.47 -43.44
CA PRO A 381 -22.65 -19.37 -44.35
C PRO A 381 -23.93 -19.57 -45.17
N ASP A 382 -24.60 -20.71 -45.03
CA ASP A 382 -25.81 -21.09 -45.78
C ASP A 382 -27.11 -21.09 -44.92
N GLY A 383 -27.07 -20.49 -43.73
CA GLY A 383 -28.25 -20.33 -42.88
C GLY A 383 -29.27 -19.32 -43.46
N ASP A 384 -30.25 -19.83 -44.20
CA ASP A 384 -31.41 -19.10 -44.74
C ASP A 384 -31.98 -18.06 -43.75
N VAL A 385 -31.87 -16.79 -44.13
CA VAL A 385 -32.49 -15.65 -43.43
C VAL A 385 -33.99 -15.61 -43.79
N PRO A 386 -34.93 -15.76 -42.83
CA PRO A 386 -36.34 -15.60 -43.12
C PRO A 386 -36.70 -14.11 -43.24
N PHE A 387 -37.28 -13.75 -44.39
CA PHE A 387 -37.87 -12.44 -44.71
C PHE A 387 -39.04 -12.04 -43.81
#